data_AF-A0A7Y8AC78-F1
#
_entry.id   AF-A0A7Y8AC78-F1
#
_cell.length_a   1.000
_cell.length_b   1.000
_cell.length_c   1.000
_cell.angle_alpha   90.00
_cell.angle_beta   90.00
_cell.angle_gamma   90.00
#
_symmetry.space_group_name_H-M   'P 1'
#
loop_
_entity.id
_entity.type
_entity.pdbx_description
1 polymer ?
#
loop_
_entity_poly.entity_id
_entity_poly.type
_entity_poly.pdbx_seq_one_letter_code
_entity_poly.pdbx_strand_id
1 'polypeptide(L)'
;MNDVLLSEQLGAMALVDQLRHQQMAVEKDLSLPQRRADVAARIREYYQNNGIQFTDEQIDQGVREFFSKRLVFEAPELSALDRFWSNVLLRRHRGILILQLIAISILVVQCSRVMVARSEINHAQRAAIAREANAAQKQVDIANLKARLSAVQQDPAYLEGSDLFSALPRLNTKAEHALAMVDTSGVDYANEQIGVLEAFLAKVKAVQPLTDQLNELTRKVADIHLPATDSKATRAMQAELVQIKDLLGKFEIEKAGGQLRALRATTELVPKEVTLRIVDRPGTPSGVERCYNKALCNNDPGSTQGKSWYLVVEAVDLSGQPVLLPTTSSETGTGAWASQFAVRVPQAEYLKVKADKLDDGHLSNRVIGRKPPGRMEVTYLSQRTTDPLETILEW
;
A
#
# COMPACT_ATOMS: atom_id res chain seq x y z
N MET A 1 -110.60 17.31 -61.59
CA MET A 1 -109.92 17.08 -62.89
C MET A 1 -108.75 18.03 -62.93
N ASN A 2 -107.62 17.47 -62.50
CA ASN A 2 -106.22 17.91 -62.50
C ASN A 2 -105.92 19.40 -62.67
N ASP A 3 -105.76 20.08 -61.51
CA ASP A 3 -104.98 21.30 -61.38
C ASP A 3 -103.51 20.98 -61.69
N VAL A 4 -103.01 21.44 -62.84
CA VAL A 4 -101.58 21.41 -63.13
C VAL A 4 -100.90 22.36 -62.14
N LEU A 5 -99.93 21.85 -61.38
CA LEU A 5 -99.18 22.64 -60.41
C LEU A 5 -98.39 23.74 -61.15
N LEU A 6 -98.54 24.99 -60.71
CA LEU A 6 -97.89 26.17 -61.32
C LEU A 6 -96.36 25.98 -61.48
N SER A 7 -95.74 25.21 -60.59
CA SER A 7 -94.32 24.83 -60.62
C SER A 7 -93.95 23.95 -61.81
N GLU A 8 -94.82 23.02 -62.21
CA GLU A 8 -94.60 22.16 -63.38
C GLU A 8 -94.72 22.97 -64.67
N GLN A 9 -95.67 23.91 -64.72
CA GLN A 9 -95.84 24.82 -65.85
C GLN A 9 -94.64 25.78 -66.01
N LEU A 10 -94.17 26.36 -64.91
CA LEU A 10 -92.99 27.24 -64.92
C LEU A 10 -91.69 26.48 -65.27
N GLY A 11 -91.53 25.25 -64.77
CA GLY A 11 -90.39 24.40 -65.09
C GLY A 11 -90.36 23.96 -66.56
N ALA A 12 -91.52 23.56 -67.10
CA ALA A 12 -91.66 23.22 -68.52
C ALA A 12 -91.42 24.45 -69.41
N MET A 13 -91.92 25.63 -69.03
CA MET A 13 -91.70 26.88 -69.77
C MET A 13 -90.22 27.28 -69.79
N ALA A 14 -89.50 27.17 -68.66
CA ALA A 14 -88.07 27.45 -68.60
C ALA A 14 -87.26 26.49 -69.50
N LEU A 15 -87.62 25.20 -69.52
CA LEU A 15 -86.97 24.22 -70.39
C LEU A 15 -87.27 24.47 -71.88
N VAL A 16 -88.50 24.85 -72.22
CA VAL A 16 -88.89 25.23 -73.58
C VAL A 16 -88.14 26.49 -74.02
N ASP A 17 -88.01 27.49 -73.15
CA ASP A 17 -87.30 28.73 -73.47
C ASP A 17 -85.79 28.49 -73.60
N GLN A 18 -85.22 27.59 -72.78
CA GLN A 18 -83.84 27.12 -72.93
C GLN A 18 -83.63 26.37 -74.26
N LEU A 19 -84.53 25.46 -74.64
CA LEU A 19 -84.47 24.74 -75.91
C LEU A 19 -84.65 25.69 -77.10
N ARG A 20 -85.54 26.67 -76.98
CA ARG A 20 -85.72 27.72 -77.99
C ARG A 20 -84.46 28.57 -78.13
N HIS A 21 -83.83 28.96 -77.03
CA HIS A 21 -82.56 29.69 -77.05
C HIS A 21 -81.41 28.85 -77.64
N GLN A 22 -81.35 27.56 -77.33
CA GLN A 22 -80.37 26.64 -77.92
C GLN A 22 -80.62 26.44 -79.42
N GLN A 23 -81.87 26.25 -79.86
CA GLN A 23 -82.21 26.19 -81.28
C GLN A 23 -81.87 27.49 -82.01
N MET A 24 -82.19 28.65 -81.42
CA MET A 24 -81.79 29.95 -81.98
C MET A 24 -80.26 30.11 -82.05
N ALA A 25 -79.51 29.62 -81.06
CA ALA A 25 -78.05 29.66 -81.08
C ALA A 25 -77.46 28.72 -82.14
N VAL A 26 -78.03 27.52 -82.28
CA VAL A 26 -77.63 26.53 -83.28
C VAL A 26 -77.96 27.01 -84.69
N GLU A 27 -79.15 27.56 -84.93
CA GLU A 27 -79.56 28.13 -86.21
C GLU A 27 -78.71 29.36 -86.60
N LYS A 28 -78.38 30.20 -85.61
CA LYS A 28 -77.45 31.34 -85.76
C LYS A 28 -76.06 30.92 -86.25
N ASP A 29 -75.63 29.70 -85.94
CA ASP A 29 -74.31 29.17 -86.28
C ASP A 29 -74.35 28.15 -87.44
N LEU A 30 -75.52 27.66 -87.88
CA LEU A 30 -75.65 26.64 -88.95
C LEU A 30 -75.86 27.17 -90.38
N SER A 31 -76.32 28.40 -90.61
CA SER A 31 -76.58 28.94 -91.97
C SER A 31 -75.58 30.02 -92.42
N LEU A 32 -74.29 29.67 -92.48
CA LEU A 32 -73.22 30.57 -92.93
C LEU A 32 -73.45 31.24 -94.31
N PRO A 33 -74.02 30.58 -95.34
CA PRO A 33 -74.26 31.22 -96.63
C PRO A 33 -75.31 32.35 -96.56
N GLN A 34 -76.39 32.15 -95.81
CA GLN A 34 -77.46 33.13 -95.64
C GLN A 34 -76.97 34.34 -94.84
N ARG A 35 -76.22 34.10 -93.76
CA ARG A 35 -75.66 35.18 -92.93
C ARG A 35 -74.62 36.03 -93.65
N ARG A 36 -73.80 35.42 -94.53
CA ARG A 36 -72.87 36.19 -95.38
C ARG A 36 -73.65 37.09 -96.34
N ALA A 37 -74.74 36.61 -96.93
CA ALA A 37 -75.59 37.40 -97.81
C ALA A 37 -76.26 38.57 -97.05
N ASP A 38 -76.77 38.34 -95.84
CA ASP A 38 -77.40 39.38 -95.01
C ASP A 38 -76.40 40.44 -94.54
N VAL A 39 -75.21 40.02 -94.12
CA VAL A 39 -74.12 40.92 -93.71
C VAL A 39 -73.63 41.72 -94.93
N ALA A 40 -73.44 41.08 -96.08
CA ALA A 40 -73.10 41.77 -97.32
C ALA A 40 -74.20 42.78 -97.72
N ALA A 41 -75.48 42.43 -97.61
CA ALA A 41 -76.60 43.31 -97.91
C ALA A 41 -76.68 44.54 -96.99
N ARG A 42 -76.50 44.36 -95.68
CA ARG A 42 -76.43 45.49 -94.73
C ARG A 42 -75.23 46.38 -94.97
N ILE A 43 -74.10 45.79 -95.32
CA ILE A 43 -72.90 46.55 -95.67
C ILE A 43 -73.15 47.36 -96.96
N ARG A 44 -73.80 46.78 -97.98
CA ARG A 44 -74.21 47.52 -99.20
C ARG A 44 -75.10 48.71 -98.85
N GLU A 45 -76.16 48.49 -98.07
CA GLU A 45 -77.09 49.56 -97.66
C GLU A 45 -76.36 50.67 -96.89
N TYR A 46 -75.44 50.30 -95.99
CA TYR A 46 -74.62 51.26 -95.26
C TYR A 46 -73.74 52.09 -96.20
N TYR A 47 -73.02 51.47 -97.14
CA TYR A 47 -72.15 52.21 -98.06
C TYR A 47 -72.94 53.09 -99.05
N GLN A 48 -74.12 52.64 -99.50
CA GLN A 48 -75.03 53.43 -100.33
C GLN A 48 -75.55 54.67 -99.59
N ASN A 49 -75.99 54.51 -98.35
CA ASN A 49 -76.49 55.62 -97.53
C ASN A 49 -75.41 56.63 -97.13
N ASN A 50 -74.14 56.20 -97.07
CA ASN A 50 -73.01 57.05 -96.74
C ASN A 50 -72.25 57.60 -97.97
N GLY A 51 -72.76 57.37 -99.20
CA GLY A 51 -72.21 57.98 -100.42
C GLY A 51 -70.80 57.52 -100.81
N ILE A 52 -70.36 56.35 -100.34
CA ILE A 52 -69.02 55.79 -100.62
C ILE A 52 -69.12 54.89 -101.86
N GLN A 53 -68.24 55.09 -102.85
CA GLN A 53 -68.19 54.22 -104.04
C GLN A 53 -67.60 52.86 -103.69
N PHE A 54 -68.28 51.77 -104.07
CA PHE A 54 -67.83 50.39 -103.88
C PHE A 54 -68.16 49.53 -105.11
N THR A 55 -67.38 48.46 -105.32
CA THR A 55 -67.73 47.39 -106.27
C THR A 55 -68.34 46.19 -105.51
N ASP A 56 -69.33 45.54 -106.12
CA ASP A 56 -70.09 44.47 -105.45
C ASP A 56 -69.20 43.25 -105.10
N GLU A 57 -68.13 43.02 -105.87
CA GLU A 57 -67.12 41.98 -105.60
C GLU A 57 -66.25 42.28 -104.37
N GLN A 58 -65.93 43.54 -104.07
CA GLN A 58 -65.09 43.90 -102.91
C GLN A 58 -65.80 43.60 -101.59
N ILE A 59 -67.12 43.83 -101.52
CA ILE A 59 -67.91 43.54 -100.32
C ILE A 59 -67.99 42.03 -100.08
N ASP A 60 -68.25 41.23 -101.11
CA ASP A 60 -68.35 39.77 -100.96
C ASP A 60 -67.01 39.13 -100.55
N GLN A 61 -65.90 39.61 -101.12
CA GLN A 61 -64.56 39.15 -100.75
C GLN A 61 -64.19 39.53 -99.30
N GLY A 62 -64.46 40.78 -98.89
CA GLY A 62 -64.16 41.25 -97.53
C GLY A 62 -64.95 40.50 -96.45
N VAL A 63 -66.24 40.23 -96.69
CA VAL A 63 -67.06 39.42 -95.79
C VAL A 63 -66.51 37.99 -95.71
N ARG A 64 -66.07 37.40 -96.83
CA ARG A 64 -65.53 36.03 -96.85
C ARG A 64 -64.24 35.88 -96.04
N GLU A 65 -63.30 36.81 -96.14
CA GLU A 65 -62.05 36.77 -95.35
C GLU A 65 -62.26 37.00 -93.85
N PHE A 66 -63.21 37.87 -93.48
CA PHE A 66 -63.53 38.12 -92.08
C PHE A 66 -63.98 36.83 -91.36
N PHE A 67 -64.76 35.98 -92.04
CA PHE A 67 -65.19 34.71 -91.47
C PHE A 67 -64.12 33.62 -91.48
N SER A 68 -63.08 33.68 -92.33
CA SER A 68 -62.04 32.64 -92.39
C SER A 68 -61.00 32.76 -91.27
N LYS A 69 -60.60 33.98 -90.90
CA LYS A 69 -59.59 34.22 -89.83
C LYS A 69 -60.05 33.76 -88.43
N ARG A 70 -61.35 33.58 -88.21
CA ARG A 70 -61.91 33.16 -86.92
C ARG A 70 -61.75 31.66 -86.61
N LEU A 71 -61.28 30.86 -87.57
CA LEU A 71 -61.17 29.41 -87.46
C LEU A 71 -59.76 28.90 -87.14
N VAL A 72 -58.78 29.79 -86.94
CA VAL A 72 -57.39 29.42 -86.63
C VAL A 72 -57.06 29.78 -85.19
N PHE A 73 -56.56 28.81 -84.42
CA PHE A 73 -56.09 29.00 -83.05
C PHE A 73 -54.58 29.28 -83.04
N GLU A 74 -54.16 30.40 -82.46
CA GLU A 74 -52.75 30.74 -82.23
C GLU A 74 -52.39 30.50 -80.76
N ALA A 75 -51.39 29.65 -80.50
CA ALA A 75 -50.90 29.39 -79.15
C ALA A 75 -49.95 30.52 -78.70
N PRO A 76 -50.04 30.99 -77.44
CA PRO A 76 -49.15 32.04 -76.92
C PRO A 76 -47.73 31.53 -76.69
N GLU A 77 -46.72 32.35 -77.01
CA GLU A 77 -45.31 32.01 -76.77
C GLU A 77 -44.94 32.10 -75.28
N LEU A 78 -44.54 30.98 -74.67
CA LEU A 78 -44.14 30.91 -73.26
C LEU A 78 -42.71 31.42 -73.03
N SER A 79 -42.50 32.22 -71.99
CA SER A 79 -41.20 32.79 -71.61
C SER A 79 -40.23 31.75 -71.04
N ALA A 80 -38.93 32.04 -71.04
CA ALA A 80 -37.89 31.15 -70.53
C ALA A 80 -38.05 30.83 -69.03
N LEU A 81 -38.56 31.77 -68.24
CA LEU A 81 -38.87 31.58 -66.82
C LEU A 81 -40.07 30.64 -66.62
N ASP A 82 -41.08 30.71 -67.49
CA ASP A 82 -42.24 29.83 -67.45
C ASP A 82 -41.83 28.38 -67.77
N ARG A 83 -40.88 28.19 -68.70
CA ARG A 83 -40.26 26.88 -68.97
C ARG A 83 -39.41 26.36 -67.82
N PHE A 84 -38.72 27.24 -67.11
CA PHE A 84 -37.91 26.86 -65.96
C PHE A 84 -38.79 26.38 -64.79
N TRP A 85 -39.79 27.18 -64.41
CA TRP A 85 -40.69 26.85 -63.31
C TRP A 85 -41.58 25.65 -63.62
N SER A 86 -42.05 25.50 -64.86
CA SER A 86 -42.79 24.29 -65.26
C SER A 86 -41.91 23.04 -65.14
N ASN A 87 -40.64 23.08 -65.54
CA ASN A 87 -39.72 21.95 -65.35
C ASN A 87 -39.41 21.65 -63.87
N VAL A 88 -39.23 22.67 -63.03
CA VAL A 88 -39.00 22.52 -61.59
C VAL A 88 -40.23 21.88 -60.91
N LEU A 89 -41.44 22.35 -61.24
CA LEU A 89 -42.68 21.82 -60.70
C LEU A 89 -42.97 20.40 -61.18
N LEU A 90 -42.71 20.09 -62.47
CA LEU A 90 -42.89 18.74 -63.02
C LEU A 90 -41.89 17.73 -62.41
N ARG A 91 -40.69 18.18 -62.02
CA ARG A 91 -39.67 17.36 -61.35
C ARG A 91 -39.68 17.47 -59.81
N ARG A 92 -40.76 17.98 -59.20
CA ARG A 92 -40.88 18.24 -57.75
C ARG A 92 -40.44 17.10 -56.82
N HIS A 93 -40.61 15.84 -57.23
CA HIS A 93 -40.21 14.69 -56.41
C HIS A 93 -38.69 14.63 -56.16
N ARG A 94 -37.85 15.04 -57.13
CA ARG A 94 -36.39 15.06 -56.96
C ARG A 94 -35.93 16.19 -56.04
N GLY A 95 -36.58 17.35 -56.11
CA GLY A 95 -36.29 18.49 -55.23
C GLY A 95 -36.61 18.20 -53.77
N ILE A 96 -37.73 17.53 -53.51
CA ILE A 96 -38.14 17.12 -52.15
C ILE A 96 -37.13 16.12 -51.55
N LEU A 97 -36.67 15.13 -52.32
CA LEU A 97 -35.66 14.17 -51.86
C LEU A 97 -34.33 14.84 -51.48
N ILE A 98 -33.87 15.82 -52.27
CA ILE A 98 -32.63 16.56 -51.96
C ILE A 98 -32.79 17.36 -50.67
N LEU A 99 -33.93 18.04 -50.48
CA LEU A 99 -34.21 18.78 -49.24
C LEU A 99 -34.27 17.87 -48.02
N GLN A 100 -34.86 16.67 -48.15
CA GLN A 100 -34.88 15.67 -47.07
C GLN A 100 -33.48 15.20 -46.69
N LEU A 101 -32.60 14.94 -47.67
CA LEU A 101 -31.22 14.55 -47.40
C LEU A 101 -30.42 15.65 -46.72
N ILE A 102 -30.64 16.92 -47.10
CA ILE A 102 -30.01 18.08 -46.44
C ILE A 102 -30.53 18.22 -45.00
N ALA A 103 -31.83 18.06 -44.77
CA ALA A 103 -32.39 18.11 -43.42
C ALA A 103 -31.84 17.00 -42.52
N ILE A 104 -31.72 15.78 -43.05
CA ILE A 104 -31.13 14.64 -42.33
C ILE A 104 -29.65 14.88 -42.03
N SER A 105 -28.86 15.39 -42.99
CA SER A 105 -27.45 15.65 -42.75
C SER A 105 -27.23 16.73 -41.70
N ILE A 106 -28.04 17.80 -41.72
CA ILE A 106 -28.03 18.84 -40.67
C ILE A 106 -28.40 18.22 -39.31
N LEU A 107 -29.43 17.37 -39.25
CA LEU A 107 -29.84 16.71 -38.02
C LEU A 107 -28.73 15.79 -37.48
N VAL A 108 -28.07 15.01 -38.33
CA VAL A 108 -26.94 14.15 -37.95
C VAL A 108 -25.78 14.99 -37.40
N VAL A 109 -25.45 16.12 -38.05
CA VAL A 109 -24.41 17.04 -37.57
C VAL A 109 -24.80 17.66 -36.22
N GLN A 110 -26.06 18.03 -36.01
CA GLN A 110 -26.49 18.57 -34.72
C GLN A 110 -26.52 17.51 -33.62
N CYS A 111 -26.96 16.28 -33.92
CA CYS A 111 -26.89 15.15 -33.00
C CYS A 111 -25.45 14.82 -32.62
N SER A 112 -24.51 14.81 -33.56
CA SER A 112 -23.10 14.54 -33.26
C SER A 112 -22.49 15.64 -32.39
N ARG A 113 -22.79 16.92 -32.65
CA ARG A 113 -22.36 18.04 -31.79
C ARG A 113 -22.89 17.92 -30.36
N VAL A 114 -24.17 17.58 -30.18
CA VAL A 114 -24.78 17.40 -28.84
C VAL A 114 -24.17 16.18 -28.13
N MET A 115 -23.92 15.09 -28.86
CA MET A 115 -23.32 13.88 -28.30
C MET A 115 -21.88 14.12 -27.82
N VAL A 116 -21.07 14.84 -28.61
CA VAL A 116 -19.70 15.22 -28.24
C VAL A 116 -19.68 16.17 -27.04
N ALA A 117 -20.54 17.20 -27.04
CA ALA A 117 -20.62 18.12 -25.90
C ALA A 117 -21.03 17.38 -24.61
N ARG A 118 -21.94 16.40 -24.70
CA ARG A 118 -22.38 15.60 -23.55
C ARG A 118 -21.29 14.63 -23.08
N SER A 119 -20.48 14.06 -23.98
CA SER A 119 -19.38 13.18 -23.59
C SER A 119 -18.28 13.96 -22.86
N GLU A 120 -17.92 15.14 -23.32
CA GLU A 120 -16.94 16.02 -22.65
C GLU A 120 -17.37 16.37 -21.23
N ILE A 121 -18.65 16.75 -21.02
CA ILE A 121 -19.19 17.02 -19.69
C ILE A 121 -19.13 15.78 -18.79
N ASN A 122 -19.51 14.62 -19.30
CA ASN A 122 -19.47 13.36 -18.55
C ASN A 122 -18.02 12.96 -18.17
N HIS A 123 -17.06 13.16 -19.07
CA HIS A 123 -15.64 12.91 -18.79
C HIS A 123 -15.08 13.89 -17.75
N ALA A 124 -15.44 15.17 -17.85
CA ALA A 124 -15.05 16.19 -16.88
C ALA A 124 -15.64 15.91 -15.49
N GLN A 125 -16.93 15.54 -15.41
CA GLN A 125 -17.58 15.15 -14.15
C GLN A 125 -16.94 13.91 -13.53
N ARG A 126 -16.66 12.87 -14.32
CA ARG A 126 -15.95 11.67 -13.83
C ARG A 126 -14.54 11.98 -13.35
N ALA A 127 -13.82 12.86 -14.05
CA ALA A 127 -12.49 13.31 -13.63
C ALA A 127 -12.54 14.12 -12.33
N ALA A 128 -13.55 14.98 -12.13
CA ALA A 128 -13.75 15.72 -10.89
C ALA A 128 -14.06 14.78 -9.71
N ILE A 129 -15.01 13.85 -9.88
CA ILE A 129 -15.34 12.83 -8.86
C ILE A 129 -14.11 11.97 -8.53
N ALA A 130 -13.33 11.57 -9.54
CA ALA A 130 -12.11 10.81 -9.33
C ALA A 130 -11.04 11.60 -8.56
N ARG A 131 -10.92 12.91 -8.80
CA ARG A 131 -10.00 13.78 -8.03
C ARG A 131 -10.45 13.92 -6.58
N GLU A 132 -11.74 14.14 -6.34
CA GLU A 132 -12.30 14.21 -4.99
C GLU A 132 -12.14 12.87 -4.25
N ALA A 133 -12.40 11.75 -4.91
CA ALA A 133 -12.19 10.42 -4.35
C ALA A 133 -10.71 10.17 -4.02
N ASN A 134 -9.79 10.53 -4.92
CA ASN A 134 -8.35 10.41 -4.67
C ASN A 134 -7.87 11.32 -3.53
N ALA A 135 -8.42 12.54 -3.42
CA ALA A 135 -8.10 13.45 -2.32
C ALA A 135 -8.64 12.92 -0.98
N ALA A 136 -9.86 12.38 -0.97
CA ALA A 136 -10.44 11.74 0.20
C ALA A 136 -9.65 10.50 0.62
N GLN A 137 -9.24 9.66 -0.33
CA GLN A 137 -8.41 8.49 -0.06
C GLN A 137 -7.05 8.90 0.53
N LYS A 138 -6.38 9.89 -0.09
CA LYS A 138 -5.12 10.44 0.44
C LYS A 138 -5.26 10.90 1.89
N GLN A 139 -6.38 11.56 2.23
CA GLN A 139 -6.64 12.02 3.59
C GLN A 139 -6.81 10.86 4.58
N VAL A 140 -7.49 9.79 4.17
CA VAL A 140 -7.64 8.56 4.97
C VAL A 140 -6.28 7.89 5.18
N ASP A 141 -5.45 7.81 4.14
CA ASP A 141 -4.12 7.21 4.24
C ASP A 141 -3.22 8.02 5.20
N ILE A 142 -3.23 9.35 5.10
CA ILE A 142 -2.52 10.24 6.04
C ILE A 142 -3.01 10.02 7.48
N ALA A 143 -4.32 9.88 7.69
CA ALA A 143 -4.87 9.64 9.02
C ALA A 143 -4.41 8.29 9.59
N ASN A 144 -4.37 7.24 8.75
CA ASN A 144 -3.86 5.92 9.14
C ASN A 144 -2.36 5.96 9.47
N LEU A 145 -1.55 6.65 8.66
CA LEU A 145 -0.12 6.84 8.93
C LEU A 145 0.13 7.58 10.25
N LYS A 146 -0.66 8.62 10.55
CA LYS A 146 -0.63 9.32 11.85
C LYS A 146 -0.94 8.37 13.01
N ALA A 147 -2.00 7.57 12.87
CA ALA A 147 -2.40 6.62 13.90
C ALA A 147 -1.30 5.58 14.16
N ARG A 148 -0.71 5.00 13.10
CA ARG A 148 0.41 4.05 13.21
C ARG A 148 1.62 4.65 13.91
N LEU A 149 2.05 5.84 13.50
CA LEU A 149 3.17 6.53 14.15
C LEU A 149 2.88 6.79 15.63
N SER A 150 1.66 7.25 15.96
CA SER A 150 1.28 7.47 17.36
C SER A 150 1.26 6.18 18.18
N ALA A 151 0.85 5.05 17.58
CA ALA A 151 0.85 3.75 18.24
C ALA A 151 2.29 3.29 18.55
N VAL A 152 3.24 3.54 17.65
CA VAL A 152 4.67 3.29 17.91
C VAL A 152 5.19 4.16 19.05
N GLN A 153 4.87 5.46 19.05
CA GLN A 153 5.34 6.40 20.08
C GLN A 153 4.79 6.13 21.48
N GLN A 154 3.61 5.52 21.56
CA GLN A 154 2.96 5.12 22.82
C GLN A 154 3.32 3.69 23.25
N ASP A 155 4.04 2.94 22.41
CA ASP A 155 4.42 1.57 22.73
C ASP A 155 5.42 1.55 23.90
N PRO A 156 5.20 0.73 24.96
CA PRO A 156 6.15 0.62 26.06
C PRO A 156 7.57 0.25 25.61
N ALA A 157 7.71 -0.60 24.58
CA ALA A 157 9.01 -0.99 24.06
C ALA A 157 9.74 0.17 23.36
N TYR A 158 8.99 1.15 22.82
CA TYR A 158 9.59 2.37 22.28
C TYR A 158 10.10 3.27 23.42
N LEU A 159 9.27 3.49 24.43
CA LEU A 159 9.58 4.37 25.56
C LEU A 159 10.74 3.85 26.42
N GLU A 160 10.78 2.56 26.71
CA GLU A 160 11.86 1.94 27.48
C GLU A 160 13.12 1.70 26.62
N GLY A 161 12.91 1.40 25.33
CA GLY A 161 13.97 1.09 24.40
C GLY A 161 14.73 2.30 23.85
N SER A 162 14.18 3.52 23.95
CA SER A 162 14.77 4.72 23.32
C SER A 162 16.19 5.02 23.79
N ASP A 163 16.49 4.74 25.06
CA ASP A 163 17.80 4.98 25.67
C ASP A 163 18.83 3.91 25.28
N LEU A 164 18.38 2.68 25.13
CA LEU A 164 19.22 1.54 24.78
C LEU A 164 19.50 1.50 23.27
N PHE A 165 18.49 1.82 22.47
CA PHE A 165 18.51 1.74 21.03
C PHE A 165 18.40 3.14 20.43
N SER A 166 19.51 3.88 20.39
CA SER A 166 19.58 5.25 19.83
C SER A 166 19.09 5.40 18.38
N ALA A 167 18.93 4.29 17.65
CA ALA A 167 18.32 4.28 16.33
C ALA A 167 16.80 4.53 16.37
N LEU A 168 16.07 4.12 17.44
CA LEU A 168 14.63 4.36 17.58
C LEU A 168 14.25 5.83 17.44
N PRO A 169 14.77 6.76 18.25
CA PRO A 169 14.41 8.18 18.14
C PRO A 169 14.81 8.77 16.79
N ARG A 170 15.95 8.34 16.21
CA ARG A 170 16.39 8.79 14.88
C ARG A 170 15.43 8.35 13.77
N LEU A 171 14.93 7.12 13.82
CA LEU A 171 13.95 6.61 12.88
C LEU A 171 12.58 7.26 13.10
N ASN A 172 12.20 7.55 14.34
CA ASN A 172 10.99 8.30 14.65
C ASN A 172 11.02 9.71 14.04
N THR A 173 12.11 10.45 14.20
CA THR A 173 12.25 11.79 13.57
C THR A 173 12.18 11.70 12.04
N LYS A 174 12.74 10.66 11.42
CA LYS A 174 12.60 10.45 9.97
C LYS A 174 11.15 10.16 9.56
N ALA A 175 10.43 9.34 10.32
CA ALA A 175 9.03 9.04 10.09
C ALA A 175 8.14 10.29 10.27
N GLU A 176 8.38 11.08 11.32
CA GLU A 176 7.70 12.37 11.56
C GLU A 176 7.94 13.35 10.41
N HIS A 177 9.20 13.49 9.97
CA HIS A 177 9.54 14.36 8.84
C HIS A 177 8.90 13.89 7.53
N ALA A 178 8.91 12.58 7.26
CA ALA A 178 8.25 12.02 6.09
C ALA A 178 6.75 12.27 6.10
N LEU A 179 6.11 12.17 7.28
CA LEU A 179 4.70 12.47 7.48
C LEU A 179 4.37 13.97 7.30
N ALA A 180 5.26 14.85 7.74
CA ALA A 180 5.13 16.29 7.54
C ALA A 180 5.27 16.70 6.05
N MET A 181 6.06 15.94 5.28
CA MET A 181 6.32 16.18 3.86
C MET A 181 5.42 15.35 2.93
N VAL A 182 4.32 14.75 3.40
CA VAL A 182 3.46 13.89 2.55
C VAL A 182 2.91 14.63 1.32
N ASP A 183 2.68 15.93 1.41
CA ASP A 183 2.20 16.70 0.27
C ASP A 183 3.24 16.88 -0.85
N THR A 184 4.53 16.84 -0.51
CA THR A 184 5.62 17.01 -1.49
C THR A 184 6.26 15.68 -1.88
N SER A 185 6.45 14.76 -0.94
CA SER A 185 7.14 13.47 -1.13
C SER A 185 6.21 12.28 -1.35
N GLY A 186 4.89 12.47 -1.15
CA GLY A 186 3.90 11.43 -1.33
C GLY A 186 3.68 10.54 -0.12
N VAL A 187 2.56 9.80 -0.13
CA VAL A 187 2.12 8.91 0.95
C VAL A 187 3.04 7.68 1.08
N ASP A 188 3.52 7.16 -0.05
CA ASP A 188 4.35 5.95 -0.09
C ASP A 188 5.67 6.12 0.68
N TYR A 189 6.31 7.29 0.55
CA TYR A 189 7.54 7.59 1.28
C TYR A 189 7.32 7.61 2.80
N ALA A 190 6.25 8.26 3.26
CA ALA A 190 5.90 8.27 4.68
C ALA A 190 5.56 6.86 5.19
N ASN A 191 4.83 6.08 4.39
CA ASN A 191 4.53 4.68 4.69
C ASN A 191 5.79 3.83 4.83
N GLU A 192 6.77 4.00 3.94
CA GLU A 192 8.06 3.31 4.01
C GLU A 192 8.83 3.67 5.28
N GLN A 193 8.98 4.96 5.60
CA GLN A 193 9.75 5.38 6.78
C GLN A 193 9.09 4.92 8.10
N ILE A 194 7.75 4.97 8.18
CA ILE A 194 7.00 4.42 9.32
C ILE A 194 7.18 2.90 9.40
N GLY A 195 7.14 2.19 8.26
CA GLY A 195 7.38 0.74 8.20
C GLY A 195 8.79 0.34 8.67
N VAL A 196 9.82 1.12 8.33
CA VAL A 196 11.19 0.91 8.83
C VAL A 196 11.26 1.06 10.35
N LEU A 197 10.58 2.08 10.89
CA LEU A 197 10.49 2.30 12.33
C LEU A 197 9.75 1.15 13.04
N GLU A 198 8.60 0.72 12.52
CA GLU A 198 7.81 -0.41 13.04
C GLU A 198 8.62 -1.72 13.01
N ALA A 199 9.33 -2.00 11.91
CA ALA A 199 10.18 -3.17 11.78
C ALA A 199 11.34 -3.15 12.77
N PHE A 200 11.92 -1.97 13.04
CA PHE A 200 12.96 -1.83 14.06
C PHE A 200 12.40 -2.02 15.47
N LEU A 201 11.22 -1.45 15.78
CA LEU A 201 10.53 -1.67 17.05
C LEU A 201 10.22 -3.15 17.26
N ALA A 202 9.82 -3.88 16.22
CA ALA A 202 9.61 -5.33 16.30
C ALA A 202 10.89 -6.09 16.71
N LYS A 203 12.06 -5.68 16.20
CA LYS A 203 13.35 -6.23 16.64
C LYS A 203 13.64 -5.91 18.11
N VAL A 204 13.34 -4.69 18.55
CA VAL A 204 13.49 -4.28 19.96
C VAL A 204 12.61 -5.16 20.86
N LYS A 205 11.34 -5.36 20.49
CA LYS A 205 10.40 -6.24 21.20
C LYS A 205 10.89 -7.69 21.29
N ALA A 206 11.54 -8.21 20.24
CA ALA A 206 12.10 -9.55 20.25
C ALA A 206 13.22 -9.73 21.31
N VAL A 207 13.89 -8.64 21.69
CA VAL A 207 14.98 -8.63 22.67
C VAL A 207 14.49 -8.26 24.07
N GLN A 208 13.22 -7.86 24.23
CA GLN A 208 12.64 -7.45 25.51
C GLN A 208 12.94 -8.42 26.68
N PRO A 209 12.86 -9.76 26.53
CA PRO A 209 13.16 -10.67 27.63
C PRO A 209 14.59 -10.53 28.17
N LEU A 210 15.56 -10.17 27.33
CA LEU A 210 16.95 -9.96 27.75
C LEU A 210 17.13 -8.59 28.41
N THR A 211 16.43 -7.57 27.92
CA THR A 211 16.39 -6.23 28.54
C THR A 211 15.77 -6.31 29.94
N ASP A 212 14.70 -7.07 30.12
CA ASP A 212 14.05 -7.28 31.42
C ASP A 212 15.00 -7.99 32.40
N GLN A 213 15.73 -9.02 31.93
CA GLN A 213 16.76 -9.70 32.72
C GLN A 213 17.92 -8.78 33.10
N LEU A 214 18.35 -7.90 32.19
CA LEU A 214 19.37 -6.89 32.49
C LEU A 214 18.86 -5.93 33.57
N ASN A 215 17.62 -5.45 33.48
CA ASN A 215 17.02 -4.55 34.46
C ASN A 215 16.89 -5.21 35.84
N GLU A 216 16.51 -6.48 35.88
CA GLU A 216 16.47 -7.28 37.12
C GLU A 216 17.86 -7.42 37.74
N LEU A 217 18.87 -7.82 36.95
CA LEU A 217 20.24 -7.97 37.43
C LEU A 217 20.85 -6.63 37.85
N THR A 218 20.52 -5.53 37.17
CA THR A 218 20.97 -4.18 37.55
C THR A 218 20.50 -3.83 38.95
N ARG A 219 19.22 -4.10 39.27
CA ARG A 219 18.69 -3.90 40.63
C ARG A 219 19.39 -4.81 41.64
N LYS A 220 19.52 -6.10 41.34
CA LYS A 220 20.20 -7.06 42.23
C LYS A 220 21.65 -6.67 42.52
N VAL A 221 22.41 -6.25 41.51
CA VAL A 221 23.80 -5.80 41.66
C VAL A 221 23.87 -4.51 42.49
N ALA A 222 22.91 -3.60 42.36
CA ALA A 222 22.82 -2.41 43.20
C ALA A 222 22.54 -2.76 44.67
N ASP A 223 21.74 -3.80 44.93
CA ASP A 223 21.42 -4.26 46.29
C ASP A 223 22.57 -5.06 46.94
N ILE A 224 23.52 -5.58 46.15
CA ILE A 224 24.67 -6.32 46.65
C ILE A 224 25.71 -5.37 47.28
N HIS A 225 25.84 -5.45 48.60
CA HIS A 225 26.82 -4.71 49.38
C HIS A 225 27.95 -5.65 49.84
N LEU A 226 29.04 -5.70 49.07
CA LEU A 226 30.24 -6.45 49.42
C LEU A 226 31.21 -5.58 50.25
N PRO A 227 32.02 -6.17 51.16
CA PRO A 227 33.04 -5.42 51.89
C PRO A 227 34.15 -4.91 50.96
N ALA A 228 34.93 -3.94 51.44
CA ALA A 228 35.96 -3.25 50.65
C ALA A 228 37.02 -4.19 50.06
N THR A 229 37.33 -5.30 50.74
CA THR A 229 38.22 -6.36 50.26
C THR A 229 37.76 -6.95 48.92
N ASP A 230 36.45 -6.98 48.69
CA ASP A 230 35.83 -7.59 47.52
C ASP A 230 35.42 -6.52 46.48
N SER A 231 35.93 -5.28 46.61
CA SER A 231 35.59 -4.14 45.73
C SER A 231 35.89 -4.40 44.25
N LYS A 232 36.87 -5.27 43.94
CA LYS A 232 37.16 -5.72 42.57
C LYS A 232 35.97 -6.47 41.96
N ALA A 233 35.29 -7.31 42.74
CA ALA A 233 34.12 -8.06 42.28
C ALA A 233 32.93 -7.13 42.00
N THR A 234 32.68 -6.14 42.88
CA THR A 234 31.65 -5.13 42.65
C THR A 234 31.90 -4.35 41.36
N ARG A 235 33.13 -3.88 41.14
CA ARG A 235 33.50 -3.17 39.90
C ARG A 235 33.37 -4.06 38.66
N ALA A 236 33.72 -5.35 38.77
CA ALA A 236 33.57 -6.29 37.66
C ALA A 236 32.09 -6.49 37.28
N MET A 237 31.20 -6.71 38.26
CA MET A 237 29.75 -6.82 38.00
C MET A 237 29.17 -5.56 37.37
N GLN A 238 29.57 -4.37 37.85
CA GLN A 238 29.14 -3.09 37.25
C GLN A 238 29.65 -2.92 35.82
N ALA A 239 30.90 -3.31 35.55
CA ALA A 239 31.46 -3.27 34.20
C ALA A 239 30.74 -4.27 33.26
N GLU A 240 30.38 -5.46 33.74
CA GLU A 240 29.60 -6.43 32.96
C GLU A 240 28.21 -5.88 32.60
N LEU A 241 27.50 -5.22 33.52
CA LEU A 241 26.20 -4.59 33.21
C LEU A 241 26.30 -3.58 32.06
N VAL A 242 27.36 -2.77 32.04
CA VAL A 242 27.62 -1.79 30.98
C VAL A 242 27.92 -2.50 29.65
N GLN A 243 28.73 -3.56 29.67
CA GLN A 243 29.03 -4.34 28.47
C GLN A 243 27.80 -5.03 27.90
N ILE A 244 26.98 -5.66 28.75
CA ILE A 244 25.72 -6.29 28.34
C ILE A 244 24.79 -5.27 27.71
N LYS A 245 24.68 -4.07 28.31
CA LYS A 245 23.88 -2.97 27.75
C LYS A 245 24.35 -2.60 26.33
N ASP A 246 25.65 -2.47 26.12
CA ASP A 246 26.22 -2.17 24.79
C ASP A 246 25.96 -3.29 23.77
N LEU A 247 26.13 -4.57 24.16
CA LEU A 247 25.83 -5.72 23.31
C LEU A 247 24.35 -5.78 22.91
N LEU A 248 23.44 -5.53 23.86
CA LEU A 248 22.00 -5.47 23.56
C LEU A 248 21.67 -4.33 22.60
N GLY A 249 22.22 -3.13 22.82
CA GLY A 249 22.03 -1.98 21.92
C GLY A 249 22.52 -2.23 20.49
N LYS A 250 23.51 -3.12 20.31
CA LYS A 250 24.04 -3.58 19.02
C LYS A 250 23.34 -4.82 18.45
N PHE A 251 22.34 -5.36 19.14
CA PHE A 251 21.68 -6.65 18.82
C PHE A 251 22.65 -7.84 18.79
N GLU A 252 23.72 -7.84 19.57
CA GLU A 252 24.62 -8.99 19.76
C GLU A 252 24.02 -9.99 20.78
N ILE A 253 22.86 -10.56 20.43
CA ILE A 253 21.96 -11.30 21.32
C ILE A 253 22.62 -12.51 21.98
N GLU A 254 23.40 -13.28 21.22
CA GLU A 254 24.07 -14.48 21.74
C GLU A 254 25.10 -14.14 22.81
N LYS A 255 25.95 -13.14 22.54
CA LYS A 255 26.98 -12.67 23.49
C LYS A 255 26.35 -12.04 24.72
N ALA A 256 25.35 -11.17 24.53
CA ALA A 256 24.61 -10.56 25.63
C ALA A 256 23.95 -11.62 26.52
N GLY A 257 23.30 -12.62 25.91
CA GLY A 257 22.70 -13.74 26.63
C GLY A 257 23.72 -14.58 27.40
N GLY A 258 24.90 -14.80 26.84
CA GLY A 258 26.02 -15.47 27.53
C GLY A 258 26.48 -14.71 28.76
N GLN A 259 26.72 -13.40 28.62
CA GLN A 259 27.14 -12.53 29.72
C GLN A 259 26.05 -12.38 30.79
N LEU A 260 24.77 -12.28 30.41
CA LEU A 260 23.65 -12.28 31.37
C LEU A 260 23.60 -13.55 32.22
N ARG A 261 23.84 -14.73 31.62
CA ARG A 261 23.90 -16.00 32.37
C ARG A 261 25.09 -16.04 33.33
N ALA A 262 26.26 -15.57 32.88
CA ALA A 262 27.45 -15.50 33.72
C ALA A 262 27.26 -14.54 34.91
N LEU A 263 26.74 -13.34 34.66
CA LEU A 263 26.45 -12.36 35.71
C LEU A 263 25.40 -12.88 36.70
N ARG A 264 24.33 -13.54 36.20
CA ARG A 264 23.33 -14.18 37.06
C ARG A 264 23.97 -15.21 37.99
N ALA A 265 24.79 -16.11 37.45
CA ALA A 265 25.51 -17.11 38.27
C ALA A 265 26.39 -16.46 39.34
N THR A 266 27.08 -15.35 39.00
CA THR A 266 27.85 -14.55 39.96
C THR A 266 26.97 -13.97 41.07
N THR A 267 25.85 -13.33 40.72
CA THR A 267 24.93 -12.75 41.73
C THR A 267 24.29 -13.79 42.64
N GLU A 268 23.99 -14.98 42.11
CA GLU A 268 23.45 -16.11 42.88
C GLU A 268 24.49 -16.76 43.80
N LEU A 269 25.77 -16.61 43.50
CA LEU A 269 26.87 -17.12 44.33
C LEU A 269 27.13 -16.26 45.57
N VAL A 270 26.92 -14.94 45.48
CA VAL A 270 27.17 -13.98 46.57
C VAL A 270 26.53 -14.41 47.91
N PRO A 271 25.22 -14.70 47.99
CA PRO A 271 24.57 -15.06 49.25
C PRO A 271 24.86 -16.49 49.71
N LYS A 272 25.42 -17.36 48.85
CA LYS A 272 25.65 -18.77 49.19
C LYS A 272 26.86 -18.90 50.12
N GLU A 273 26.68 -19.61 51.23
CA GLU A 273 27.80 -20.14 52.00
C GLU A 273 28.34 -21.39 51.30
N VAL A 274 29.66 -21.41 51.05
CA VAL A 274 30.31 -22.52 50.35
C VAL A 274 31.48 -23.03 51.18
N THR A 275 31.53 -24.33 51.39
CA THR A 275 32.68 -25.01 52.01
C THR A 275 33.47 -25.72 50.92
N LEU A 276 34.77 -25.45 50.85
CA LEU A 276 35.69 -26.23 50.04
C LEU A 276 36.24 -27.35 50.89
N ARG A 277 36.03 -28.58 50.44
CA ARG A 277 36.51 -29.77 51.12
C ARG A 277 37.17 -30.74 50.16
N ILE A 278 38.16 -31.48 50.64
CA ILE A 278 38.88 -32.49 49.87
C ILE A 278 37.89 -33.59 49.47
N VAL A 279 37.95 -33.99 48.21
CA VAL A 279 37.12 -35.06 47.66
C VAL A 279 37.50 -36.37 48.34
N ASP A 280 36.51 -37.06 48.89
CA ASP A 280 36.69 -38.33 49.59
C ASP A 280 35.65 -39.35 49.12
N ARG A 281 35.83 -39.86 47.90
CA ARG A 281 34.99 -40.90 47.30
C ARG A 281 35.77 -41.77 46.32
N PRO A 282 35.34 -43.02 46.09
CA PRO A 282 35.93 -43.86 45.05
C PRO A 282 35.87 -43.20 43.67
N GLY A 283 36.88 -43.42 42.84
CA GLY A 283 36.93 -42.96 41.46
C GLY A 283 37.43 -41.52 41.24
N THR A 284 37.67 -40.74 42.30
CA THR A 284 38.30 -39.42 42.20
C THR A 284 39.48 -39.33 43.15
N PRO A 285 40.70 -38.97 42.68
CA PRO A 285 41.84 -38.80 43.56
C PRO A 285 41.59 -37.65 44.54
N SER A 286 42.01 -37.80 45.80
CA SER A 286 41.95 -36.74 46.82
C SER A 286 43.12 -35.74 46.70
N GLY A 287 44.20 -36.15 46.04
CA GLY A 287 45.36 -35.32 45.80
C GLY A 287 46.17 -35.86 44.63
N VAL A 288 46.88 -34.95 43.98
CA VAL A 288 47.69 -35.23 42.79
C VAL A 288 49.05 -34.57 42.90
N GLU A 289 50.08 -35.30 42.47
CA GLU A 289 51.44 -34.79 42.34
C GLU A 289 51.67 -34.36 40.89
N ARG A 290 51.99 -33.10 40.68
CA ARG A 290 52.40 -32.55 39.40
C ARG A 290 53.92 -32.46 39.33
N CYS A 291 54.46 -32.90 38.20
CA CYS A 291 55.86 -32.76 37.86
C CYS A 291 55.99 -31.87 36.62
N TYR A 292 56.45 -30.63 36.80
CA TYR A 292 56.59 -29.69 35.69
C TYR A 292 57.93 -29.82 34.97
N ASN A 293 58.98 -30.22 35.69
CA ASN A 293 60.30 -30.41 35.11
C ASN A 293 60.77 -31.85 35.31
N LYS A 294 60.60 -32.68 34.27
CA LYS A 294 60.99 -34.10 34.29
C LYS A 294 62.46 -34.34 34.63
N ALA A 295 63.36 -33.39 34.32
CA ALA A 295 64.78 -33.52 34.66
C ALA A 295 65.05 -33.33 36.16
N LEU A 296 64.17 -32.61 36.86
CA LEU A 296 64.27 -32.36 38.31
C LEU A 296 63.41 -33.33 39.12
N CYS A 297 62.35 -33.88 38.54
CA CYS A 297 61.50 -34.86 39.20
C CYS A 297 62.21 -36.22 39.26
N ASN A 298 62.70 -36.56 40.43
CA ASN A 298 63.18 -37.91 40.72
C ASN A 298 62.07 -38.76 41.40
N ASN A 299 62.29 -40.07 41.43
CA ASN A 299 61.36 -41.02 42.06
C ASN A 299 61.49 -41.06 43.59
N ASP A 300 62.32 -40.20 44.18
CA ASP A 300 62.46 -40.10 45.64
C ASP A 300 61.17 -39.50 46.25
N PRO A 301 60.48 -40.20 47.15
CA PRO A 301 59.29 -39.70 47.84
C PRO A 301 59.55 -38.45 48.69
N GLY A 302 60.80 -38.25 49.15
CA GLY A 302 61.20 -37.12 49.99
C GLY A 302 61.63 -35.88 49.21
N SER A 303 61.93 -36.02 47.91
CA SER A 303 62.40 -34.89 47.09
C SER A 303 61.27 -33.92 46.77
N THR A 304 61.58 -32.63 46.88
CA THR A 304 60.68 -31.53 46.49
C THR A 304 60.99 -30.95 45.12
N GLN A 305 62.09 -31.39 44.49
CA GLN A 305 62.60 -30.77 43.27
C GLN A 305 61.66 -31.03 42.08
N GLY A 306 61.25 -29.94 41.40
CA GLY A 306 60.40 -30.01 40.21
C GLY A 306 58.95 -30.48 40.44
N LYS A 307 58.58 -30.76 41.70
CA LYS A 307 57.28 -31.30 42.09
C LYS A 307 56.38 -30.22 42.70
N SER A 308 55.08 -30.39 42.55
CA SER A 308 54.05 -29.60 43.20
C SER A 308 52.90 -30.50 43.59
N TRP A 309 52.32 -30.26 44.76
CA TRP A 309 51.25 -31.10 45.28
C TRP A 309 49.96 -30.30 45.31
N TYR A 310 48.90 -30.96 44.87
CA TYR A 310 47.56 -30.40 44.85
C TYR A 310 46.61 -31.33 45.57
N LEU A 311 45.65 -30.77 46.28
CA LEU A 311 44.51 -31.52 46.81
C LEU A 311 43.29 -31.24 45.95
N VAL A 312 42.62 -32.30 45.53
CA VAL A 312 41.38 -32.19 44.75
C VAL A 312 40.26 -31.88 45.71
N VAL A 313 39.59 -30.76 45.48
CA VAL A 313 38.57 -30.21 46.35
C VAL A 313 37.25 -30.14 45.61
N GLU A 314 36.16 -30.31 46.34
CA GLU A 314 34.81 -30.00 45.90
C GLU A 314 34.27 -28.81 46.69
N ALA A 315 33.60 -27.90 45.98
CA ALA A 315 32.85 -26.80 46.56
C ALA A 315 31.41 -27.27 46.80
N VAL A 316 30.97 -27.23 48.05
CA VAL A 316 29.63 -27.68 48.46
C VAL A 316 28.92 -26.64 49.32
N ASP A 317 27.59 -26.60 49.25
CA ASP A 317 26.74 -25.79 50.14
C ASP A 317 26.49 -26.48 51.49
N LEU A 318 25.65 -25.86 52.33
CA LEU A 318 25.27 -26.39 53.64
C LEU A 318 24.52 -27.74 53.57
N SER A 319 23.88 -28.04 52.45
CA SER A 319 23.21 -29.32 52.21
C SER A 319 24.12 -30.37 51.58
N GLY A 320 25.40 -30.03 51.34
CA GLY A 320 26.37 -30.91 50.72
C GLY A 320 26.24 -30.99 49.19
N GLN A 321 25.42 -30.13 48.57
CA GLN A 321 25.24 -30.12 47.12
C GLN A 321 26.39 -29.36 46.44
N PRO A 322 26.86 -29.81 45.26
CA PRO A 322 27.93 -29.14 44.53
C PRO A 322 27.57 -27.69 44.16
N VAL A 323 28.50 -26.77 44.39
CA VAL A 323 28.39 -25.36 44.00
C VAL A 323 29.49 -25.03 43.00
N LEU A 324 29.13 -24.41 41.87
CA LEU A 324 30.11 -23.93 40.90
C LEU A 324 30.79 -22.65 41.42
N LEU A 325 32.12 -22.63 41.41
CA LEU A 325 32.92 -21.45 41.71
C LEU A 325 33.69 -21.01 40.46
N PRO A 326 33.88 -19.69 40.26
CA PRO A 326 34.81 -19.21 39.24
C PRO A 326 36.24 -19.55 39.68
N THR A 327 36.94 -20.35 38.88
CA THR A 327 38.29 -20.84 39.18
C THR A 327 39.18 -20.68 37.94
N THR A 328 40.39 -20.17 38.14
CA THR A 328 41.38 -20.00 37.08
C THR A 328 42.50 -21.02 37.24
N SER A 329 42.81 -21.76 36.18
CA SER A 329 43.96 -22.66 36.19
C SER A 329 45.26 -21.85 36.11
N SER A 330 46.15 -22.06 37.07
CA SER A 330 47.49 -21.45 37.10
C SER A 330 48.41 -21.99 36.00
N GLU A 331 48.13 -23.18 35.46
CA GLU A 331 48.92 -23.80 34.39
C GLU A 331 48.58 -23.23 33.00
N THR A 332 47.30 -22.96 32.74
CA THR A 332 46.81 -22.56 31.41
C THR A 332 46.37 -21.10 31.35
N GLY A 333 46.15 -20.47 32.51
CA GLY A 333 45.54 -19.14 32.61
C GLY A 333 44.04 -19.09 32.29
N THR A 334 43.41 -20.23 31.99
CA THR A 334 41.99 -20.29 31.61
C THR A 334 41.08 -20.35 32.83
N GLY A 335 40.03 -19.52 32.82
CA GLY A 335 38.98 -19.53 33.85
C GLY A 335 37.80 -20.42 33.47
N ALA A 336 37.27 -21.16 34.43
CA ALA A 336 36.06 -21.96 34.28
C ALA A 336 35.21 -21.93 35.55
N TRP A 337 33.92 -22.19 35.40
CA TRP A 337 33.04 -22.47 36.52
C TRP A 337 33.16 -23.94 36.88
N ALA A 338 33.72 -24.24 38.06
CA ALA A 338 34.02 -25.60 38.48
C ALA A 338 33.49 -25.88 39.88
N SER A 339 32.83 -27.02 40.07
CA SER A 339 32.48 -27.54 41.40
C SER A 339 33.59 -28.40 42.00
N GLN A 340 34.55 -28.83 41.17
CA GLN A 340 35.73 -29.58 41.56
C GLN A 340 36.96 -29.00 40.85
N PHE A 341 38.01 -28.79 41.61
CA PHE A 341 39.31 -28.30 41.14
C PHE A 341 40.38 -28.74 42.12
N ALA A 342 41.66 -28.58 41.79
CA ALA A 342 42.72 -28.89 42.74
C ALA A 342 43.43 -27.62 43.21
N VAL A 343 43.73 -27.56 44.51
CA VAL A 343 44.36 -26.41 45.19
C VAL A 343 45.77 -26.79 45.60
N ARG A 344 46.75 -25.92 45.32
CA ARG A 344 48.14 -26.16 45.66
C ARG A 344 48.35 -26.15 47.18
N VAL A 345 49.06 -27.16 47.67
CA VAL A 345 49.38 -27.34 49.07
C VAL A 345 50.88 -27.60 49.29
N PRO A 346 51.41 -27.31 50.49
CA PRO A 346 52.74 -27.76 50.86
C PRO A 346 52.84 -29.30 50.85
N GLN A 347 54.03 -29.84 50.55
CA GLN A 347 54.27 -31.30 50.56
C GLN A 347 53.83 -31.95 51.88
N ALA A 348 54.13 -31.32 53.01
CA ALA A 348 53.79 -31.83 54.34
C ALA A 348 52.27 -32.04 54.50
N GLU A 349 51.45 -31.11 53.98
CA GLU A 349 50.00 -31.23 54.04
C GLU A 349 49.49 -32.33 53.10
N TYR A 350 50.06 -32.45 51.90
CA TYR A 350 49.75 -33.55 50.99
C TYR A 350 50.04 -34.93 51.59
N LEU A 351 51.23 -35.09 52.19
CA LEU A 351 51.64 -36.35 52.83
C LEU A 351 50.75 -36.67 54.04
N LYS A 352 50.33 -35.67 54.81
CA LYS A 352 49.39 -35.83 55.91
C LYS A 352 48.04 -36.36 55.44
N VAL A 353 47.47 -35.76 54.39
CA VAL A 353 46.20 -36.20 53.78
C VAL A 353 46.32 -37.59 53.18
N LYS A 354 47.46 -37.89 52.54
CA LYS A 354 47.75 -39.22 52.00
C LYS A 354 47.83 -40.28 53.10
N ALA A 355 48.47 -39.98 54.22
CA ALA A 355 48.59 -40.90 55.35
C ALA A 355 47.23 -41.17 56.00
N ASP A 356 46.42 -40.14 56.26
CA ASP A 356 45.03 -40.23 56.76
C ASP A 356 44.20 -41.18 55.87
N LYS A 357 44.22 -40.93 54.56
CA LYS A 357 43.47 -41.76 53.61
C LYS A 357 43.95 -43.21 53.48
N LEU A 358 45.22 -43.48 53.75
CA LEU A 358 45.78 -44.84 53.72
C LEU A 358 45.48 -45.64 54.99
N ASP A 359 45.08 -44.97 56.07
CA ASP A 359 44.79 -45.62 57.36
C ASP A 359 43.50 -46.44 57.29
N ASP A 360 42.38 -45.80 56.90
CA ASP A 360 41.05 -46.44 56.85
C ASP A 360 40.30 -46.23 55.52
N GLY A 361 40.91 -45.55 54.54
CA GLY A 361 40.30 -45.22 53.26
C GLY A 361 39.51 -43.91 53.23
N HIS A 362 39.41 -43.20 54.37
CA HIS A 362 38.62 -41.98 54.54
C HIS A 362 39.48 -40.81 55.01
N LEU A 363 38.94 -39.59 54.86
CA LEU A 363 39.59 -38.37 55.32
C LEU A 363 38.89 -37.79 56.54
N SER A 364 39.64 -37.67 57.64
CA SER A 364 39.17 -37.12 58.91
C SER A 364 38.99 -35.60 58.84
N ASN A 365 39.92 -34.88 58.20
CA ASN A 365 39.87 -33.42 58.05
C ASN A 365 39.88 -32.96 56.59
N ARG A 366 38.68 -32.76 56.06
CA ARG A 366 38.49 -32.45 54.64
C ARG A 366 38.46 -30.96 54.32
N VAL A 367 38.15 -30.07 55.27
CA VAL A 367 37.89 -28.64 54.96
C VAL A 367 39.19 -27.88 54.68
N ILE A 368 39.30 -27.25 53.50
CA ILE A 368 40.48 -26.47 53.11
C ILE A 368 40.21 -24.97 52.99
N GLY A 369 38.94 -24.57 52.90
CA GLY A 369 38.55 -23.17 52.79
C GLY A 369 37.03 -22.98 52.84
N ARG A 370 36.60 -21.74 52.98
CA ARG A 370 35.19 -21.36 53.00
C ARG A 370 34.96 -20.03 52.29
N LYS A 371 33.85 -19.92 51.57
CA LYS A 371 33.28 -18.65 51.11
C LYS A 371 32.08 -18.32 52.02
N PRO A 372 32.20 -17.37 52.95
CA PRO A 372 31.06 -16.96 53.75
C PRO A 372 29.99 -16.26 52.87
N PRO A 373 28.74 -16.16 53.35
CA PRO A 373 27.70 -15.39 52.66
C PRO A 373 28.09 -13.91 52.58
N GLY A 374 27.72 -13.23 51.49
CA GLY A 374 28.04 -11.81 51.29
C GLY A 374 29.52 -11.53 50.95
N ARG A 375 30.28 -12.57 50.58
CA ARG A 375 31.64 -12.48 50.04
C ARG A 375 31.73 -13.14 48.67
N MET A 376 32.68 -12.70 47.86
CA MET A 376 33.03 -13.35 46.60
C MET A 376 34.30 -14.18 46.70
N GLU A 377 35.22 -13.79 47.58
CA GLU A 377 36.47 -14.51 47.75
C GLU A 377 36.33 -15.72 48.68
N VAL A 378 36.98 -16.82 48.29
CA VAL A 378 37.16 -17.99 49.15
C VAL A 378 38.30 -17.69 50.14
N THR A 379 38.01 -17.82 51.43
CA THR A 379 39.03 -17.79 52.48
C THR A 379 39.62 -19.19 52.65
N TYR A 380 40.86 -19.38 52.23
CA TYR A 380 41.60 -20.64 52.41
C TYR A 380 42.26 -20.70 53.78
N LEU A 381 42.40 -21.92 54.32
CA LEU A 381 43.15 -22.16 55.55
C LEU A 381 44.64 -22.05 55.22
N SER A 382 45.27 -20.91 55.56
CA SER A 382 46.67 -20.60 55.24
C SER A 382 47.67 -21.67 55.67
N GLN A 383 47.40 -22.38 56.76
CA GLN A 383 48.19 -23.51 57.23
C GLN A 383 48.16 -24.76 56.33
N ARG A 384 47.19 -24.84 55.40
CA ARG A 384 46.97 -25.96 54.49
C ARG A 384 47.32 -25.64 53.03
N THR A 385 47.36 -24.37 52.64
CA THR A 385 47.58 -23.94 51.25
C THR A 385 48.88 -23.16 51.08
N THR A 386 49.34 -22.98 49.84
CA THR A 386 50.49 -22.12 49.54
C THR A 386 50.09 -20.65 49.33
N ASP A 387 51.07 -19.76 49.43
CA ASP A 387 50.97 -18.35 49.03
C ASP A 387 52.12 -18.04 48.05
N PRO A 388 51.86 -17.66 46.79
CA PRO A 388 50.55 -17.45 46.19
C PRO A 388 49.71 -18.73 46.08
N LEU A 389 48.40 -18.54 46.10
CA LEU A 389 47.45 -19.63 45.88
C LEU A 389 47.44 -19.98 44.39
N GLU A 390 47.62 -21.27 44.09
CA GLU A 390 47.52 -21.81 42.74
C GLU A 390 46.44 -22.89 42.67
N THR A 391 45.73 -22.91 41.55
CA THR A 391 44.66 -23.89 41.31
C THR A 391 44.81 -24.50 39.92
N ILE A 392 44.38 -25.76 39.76
CA ILE A 392 44.33 -26.46 38.48
C ILE A 392 42.95 -27.06 38.26
N LEU A 393 42.53 -27.13 37.00
CA LEU A 393 41.20 -27.62 36.62
C LEU A 393 41.21 -29.05 36.09
N GLU A 394 42.39 -29.59 35.76
CA GLU A 394 42.58 -30.93 35.23
C GLU A 394 43.63 -31.65 36.07
N TRP A 395 43.51 -32.98 36.23
CA TRP A 395 44.43 -33.81 37.00
C TRP A 395 44.52 -35.26 36.53
#